data_AF-A0A653YGR2-F1
#
_entry.id   AF-A0A653YGR2-F1
#
_cell.length_a   1.000
_cell.length_b   1.000
_cell.length_c   1.000
_cell.angle_alpha   90.00
_cell.angle_beta   90.00
_cell.angle_gamma   90.00
#
_symmetry.space_group_name_H-M   'P 1'
#
loop_
_entity.id
_entity.type
_entity.pdbx_description
1 polymer ?
#
loop_
_entity_poly.entity_id
_entity_poly.type
_entity_poly.pdbx_seq_one_letter_code
_entity_poly.pdbx_strand_id
1 'polypeptide(L)'
;MPSTNLDKFYAIERIMEEFNGLKENYLESLEERYEYMNEYRREYRSLVRAINEIEKRLETTEKDDEVIEVLKKNARINAQKQIESIEEQRETNPYFDPKDSKESLKKLVNALYRNVSIDYLESLQKSLEKNNIDVDGLQLLIDTLESDEEHDNREQKQKILSLIDMAKSDYLGSFKDYRNTLETGEVGESFNDIFKVLAQLGYDEEAGLMADALPDYEDVRRERPDPQRLLEVLPPVKSADLQYWQSNRRKSEGYALNMIFAKEVAYTRRALLEDREFIGTRNAFNRLNNAYEELSEYMYERYHELGGTPYNYHGHMDR
;
A
#
# COMPACT_ATOMS: atom_id res chain seq x y z
N MET A 1 9.97 45.05 -26.50
CA MET A 1 9.73 43.90 -27.40
C MET A 1 11.04 43.66 -28.15
N PRO A 2 11.61 42.44 -28.11
CA PRO A 2 12.81 42.13 -28.89
C PRO A 2 12.50 42.29 -30.37
N SER A 3 13.28 43.13 -31.06
CA SER A 3 13.00 43.56 -32.43
C SER A 3 13.70 42.71 -33.49
N THR A 4 14.85 42.14 -33.12
CA THR A 4 15.68 41.32 -34.00
C THR A 4 15.72 39.88 -33.53
N ASN A 5 16.13 38.96 -34.41
CA ASN A 5 16.35 37.57 -34.04
C ASN A 5 17.52 37.41 -33.04
N LEU A 6 18.50 38.33 -33.06
CA LEU A 6 19.54 38.40 -32.06
C LEU A 6 19.00 38.81 -30.68
N ASP A 7 18.12 39.82 -30.62
CA ASP A 7 17.47 40.23 -29.36
C ASP A 7 16.66 39.09 -28.74
N LYS A 8 16.02 38.27 -29.59
CA LYS A 8 15.25 37.10 -29.15
C LYS A 8 16.16 35.97 -28.69
N PHE A 9 17.32 35.77 -29.31
CA PHE A 9 18.34 34.84 -28.82
C PHE A 9 18.89 35.27 -27.46
N TYR A 10 19.23 36.55 -27.27
CA TYR A 10 19.62 37.08 -25.95
C TYR A 10 18.53 36.95 -24.88
N ALA A 11 17.26 36.83 -25.28
CA ALA A 11 16.19 36.50 -24.34
C ALA A 11 16.20 35.00 -23.97
N ILE A 12 16.49 34.11 -24.93
CA ILE A 12 16.69 32.67 -24.65
C ILE A 12 17.87 32.47 -23.71
N GLU A 13 19.00 33.13 -23.96
CA GLU A 13 20.20 32.97 -23.13
C GLU A 13 19.91 33.35 -21.67
N ARG A 14 19.25 34.50 -21.44
CA ARG A 14 18.82 34.91 -20.10
C ARG A 14 17.89 33.90 -19.43
N ILE A 15 16.92 33.37 -20.17
CA ILE A 15 16.03 32.31 -19.67
C ILE A 15 16.84 31.08 -19.25
N MET A 16 17.81 30.67 -20.07
CA MET A 16 18.62 29.48 -19.79
C MET A 16 19.64 29.69 -18.68
N GLU A 17 20.21 30.88 -18.53
CA GLU A 17 21.04 31.27 -17.39
C GLU A 17 20.24 31.19 -16.08
N GLU A 18 19.06 31.81 -16.04
CA GLU A 18 18.16 31.77 -14.88
C GLU A 18 17.70 30.33 -14.57
N PHE A 19 17.33 29.56 -15.60
CA PHE A 19 16.94 28.17 -15.45
C PHE A 19 18.09 27.31 -14.90
N ASN A 20 19.30 27.45 -15.45
CA ASN A 20 20.47 26.72 -15.01
C ASN A 20 20.89 27.06 -13.58
N GLY A 21 20.66 28.30 -13.13
CA GLY A 21 20.88 28.71 -11.75
C GLY A 21 19.89 28.08 -10.76
N LEU A 22 18.70 27.64 -11.22
CA LEU A 22 17.65 27.06 -10.38
C LEU A 22 17.58 25.53 -10.47
N LYS A 23 17.95 24.95 -11.61
CA LYS A 23 17.67 23.54 -11.91
C LYS A 23 18.38 22.56 -10.97
N GLU A 24 19.61 22.86 -10.56
CA GLU A 24 20.44 21.93 -9.78
C GLU A 24 19.85 21.73 -8.38
N ASN A 25 19.54 22.82 -7.66
CA ASN A 25 18.92 22.74 -6.34
C ASN A 25 17.57 22.01 -6.38
N TYR A 26 16.79 22.22 -7.44
CA TYR A 26 15.51 21.52 -7.63
C TYR A 26 15.71 20.02 -7.91
N LEU A 27 16.71 19.65 -8.72
CA LEU A 27 17.05 18.26 -8.99
C LEU A 27 17.62 17.56 -7.76
N GLU A 28 18.49 18.20 -7.00
CA GLU A 28 19.06 17.67 -5.75
C GLU A 28 17.94 17.36 -4.74
N SER A 29 17.01 18.29 -4.54
CA SER A 29 15.84 18.08 -3.67
C SER A 29 14.95 16.92 -4.17
N LEU A 30 14.79 16.77 -5.49
CA LEU A 30 14.06 15.64 -6.06
C LEU A 30 14.84 14.31 -5.97
N GLU A 31 16.17 14.34 -6.05
CA GLU A 31 17.04 13.18 -5.94
C GLU A 31 17.02 12.65 -4.51
N GLU A 32 17.18 13.52 -3.51
CA GLU A 32 17.00 13.16 -2.10
C GLU A 32 15.65 12.46 -1.91
N ARG A 33 14.55 13.10 -2.33
CA ARG A 33 13.21 12.50 -2.28
C ARG A 33 13.16 11.14 -2.99
N TYR A 34 13.77 11.01 -4.16
CA TYR A 34 13.81 9.76 -4.93
C TYR A 34 14.59 8.64 -4.23
N GLU A 35 15.65 8.97 -3.50
CA GLU A 35 16.39 8.02 -2.68
C GLU A 35 15.55 7.54 -1.49
N TYR A 36 14.88 8.47 -0.80
CA TYR A 36 13.93 8.18 0.28
C TYR A 36 12.70 7.38 -0.18
N MET A 37 12.34 7.42 -1.47
CA MET A 37 11.24 6.59 -2.02
C MET A 37 11.48 5.07 -1.88
N ASN A 38 12.71 4.62 -1.69
CA ASN A 38 12.98 3.20 -1.42
C ASN A 38 12.54 2.78 -0.02
N GLU A 39 12.60 3.68 0.95
CA GLU A 39 12.10 3.46 2.31
C GLU A 39 10.59 3.36 2.28
N TYR A 40 9.89 4.27 1.59
CA TYR A 40 8.43 4.20 1.39
C TYR A 40 7.99 2.86 0.79
N ARG A 41 8.74 2.34 -0.19
CA ARG A 41 8.44 1.02 -0.78
C ARG A 41 8.67 -0.11 0.21
N ARG A 42 9.68 0.01 1.06
CA ARG A 42 9.97 -0.96 2.12
C ARG A 42 8.87 -0.94 3.17
N GLU A 43 8.48 0.23 3.66
CA GLU A 43 7.40 0.44 4.62
C GLU A 43 6.07 -0.10 4.08
N TYR A 44 5.68 0.30 2.87
CA TYR A 44 4.49 -0.22 2.19
C TYR A 44 4.48 -1.76 2.14
N ARG A 45 5.60 -2.37 1.74
CA ARG A 45 5.71 -3.84 1.69
C ARG A 45 5.67 -4.47 3.08
N SER A 46 6.25 -3.81 4.08
CA SER A 46 6.23 -4.27 5.47
C SER A 46 4.80 -4.29 5.99
N LEU A 47 4.09 -3.17 5.84
CA LEU A 47 2.71 -2.99 6.26
C LEU A 47 1.75 -3.95 5.57
N VAL A 48 1.86 -4.10 4.24
CA VAL A 48 1.07 -5.09 3.48
C VAL A 48 1.31 -6.51 3.98
N ARG A 49 2.56 -6.88 4.29
CA ARG A 49 2.87 -8.22 4.81
C ARG A 49 2.31 -8.42 6.22
N ALA A 50 2.52 -7.47 7.12
CA ALA A 50 2.03 -7.53 8.49
C ALA A 50 0.51 -7.67 8.51
N ILE A 51 -0.21 -6.83 7.75
CA ILE A 51 -1.67 -6.90 7.62
C ILE A 51 -2.12 -8.27 7.13
N ASN A 52 -1.53 -8.78 6.04
CA ASN A 52 -1.92 -10.08 5.50
C ASN A 52 -1.64 -11.23 6.47
N GLU A 53 -0.56 -11.12 7.26
CA GLU A 53 -0.22 -12.11 8.27
C GLU A 53 -1.20 -12.08 9.45
N ILE A 54 -1.52 -10.88 9.95
CA ILE A 54 -2.52 -10.67 11.01
C ILE A 54 -3.89 -11.22 10.57
N GLU A 55 -4.36 -10.86 9.37
CA GLU A 55 -5.62 -11.34 8.81
C GLU A 55 -5.66 -12.87 8.75
N LYS A 56 -4.59 -13.50 8.25
CA LYS A 56 -4.51 -14.97 8.17
C LYS A 56 -4.53 -15.63 9.55
N ARG A 57 -3.83 -15.06 10.53
CA ARG A 57 -3.82 -15.57 11.92
C ARG A 57 -5.21 -15.51 12.51
N LEU A 58 -5.88 -14.36 12.36
CA LEU A 58 -7.26 -14.19 12.78
C LEU A 58 -8.17 -15.19 12.06
N GLU A 59 -8.18 -15.31 10.73
CA GLU A 59 -9.05 -16.26 10.01
C GLU A 59 -8.89 -17.73 10.44
N THR A 60 -7.67 -18.16 10.80
CA THR A 60 -7.40 -19.56 11.17
C THR A 60 -8.19 -19.97 12.41
N THR A 61 -8.28 -19.10 13.42
CA THR A 61 -9.06 -19.34 14.63
C THR A 61 -10.58 -19.50 14.37
N GLU A 62 -11.12 -18.99 13.25
CA GLU A 62 -12.57 -19.11 12.96
C GLU A 62 -12.96 -20.52 12.50
N LYS A 63 -12.01 -21.28 11.96
CA LYS A 63 -12.22 -22.66 11.54
C LYS A 63 -12.24 -23.62 12.73
N ASP A 64 -11.46 -23.32 13.76
CA ASP A 64 -11.40 -24.13 14.98
C ASP A 64 -12.75 -24.11 15.73
N ASP A 65 -13.45 -22.98 15.71
CA ASP A 65 -14.81 -22.85 16.23
C ASP A 65 -15.85 -23.76 15.53
N GLU A 66 -15.82 -23.86 14.20
CA GLU A 66 -16.74 -24.73 13.45
C GLU A 66 -16.48 -26.21 13.80
N VAL A 67 -15.21 -26.56 14.00
CA VAL A 67 -14.79 -27.88 14.45
C VAL A 67 -15.37 -28.18 15.83
N ILE A 68 -15.35 -27.23 16.77
CA ILE A 68 -15.92 -27.40 18.11
C ILE A 68 -17.44 -27.70 18.07
N GLU A 69 -18.21 -27.00 17.23
CA GLU A 69 -19.65 -27.28 17.10
C GLU A 69 -19.92 -28.67 16.49
N VAL A 70 -19.10 -29.09 15.52
CA VAL A 70 -19.15 -30.45 14.97
C VAL A 70 -18.82 -31.49 16.05
N LEU A 71 -17.80 -31.24 16.88
CA LEU A 71 -17.41 -32.12 17.99
C LEU A 71 -18.51 -32.21 19.05
N LYS A 72 -19.11 -31.08 19.48
CA LYS A 72 -20.29 -31.05 20.37
C LYS A 72 -21.45 -31.85 19.80
N LYS A 73 -21.72 -31.74 18.49
CA LYS A 73 -22.76 -32.51 17.82
C LYS A 73 -22.47 -34.01 17.84
N ASN A 74 -21.24 -34.42 17.54
CA ASN A 74 -20.84 -35.83 17.56
C ASN A 74 -20.93 -36.43 18.96
N ALA A 75 -20.39 -35.74 19.97
CA ALA A 75 -20.46 -36.17 21.37
C ALA A 75 -21.92 -36.32 21.85
N ARG A 76 -22.83 -35.41 21.44
CA ARG A 76 -24.27 -35.53 21.72
C ARG A 76 -24.87 -36.80 21.13
N ILE A 77 -24.62 -37.07 19.85
CA ILE A 77 -25.14 -38.25 19.16
C ILE A 77 -24.64 -39.52 19.85
N ASN A 78 -23.37 -39.58 20.22
CA ASN A 78 -22.78 -40.75 20.87
C ASN A 78 -23.32 -40.94 22.30
N ALA A 79 -23.44 -39.88 23.08
CA ALA A 79 -24.07 -39.94 24.40
C ALA A 79 -25.53 -40.42 24.32
N GLN A 80 -26.26 -39.99 23.29
CA GLN A 80 -27.66 -40.37 23.10
C GLN A 80 -27.82 -41.84 22.69
N LYS A 81 -26.93 -42.35 21.82
CA LYS A 81 -26.84 -43.80 21.52
C LYS A 81 -26.54 -44.64 22.76
N GLN A 82 -25.68 -44.16 23.67
CA GLN A 82 -25.40 -44.85 24.93
C GLN A 82 -26.63 -44.87 25.85
N ILE A 83 -27.42 -43.79 25.89
CA ILE A 83 -28.70 -43.77 26.61
C ILE A 83 -29.67 -44.81 26.04
N GLU A 84 -29.80 -44.89 24.71
CA GLU A 84 -30.66 -45.86 24.02
C GLU A 84 -30.23 -47.29 24.34
N SER A 85 -28.93 -47.61 24.26
CA SER A 85 -28.40 -48.95 24.60
C SER A 85 -28.69 -49.35 26.05
N ILE A 86 -28.57 -48.41 26.99
CA ILE A 86 -28.91 -48.62 28.40
C ILE A 86 -30.41 -48.89 28.58
N GLU A 87 -31.27 -48.22 27.82
CA GLU A 87 -32.72 -48.45 27.84
C GLU A 87 -33.07 -49.85 27.32
N GLU A 88 -32.46 -50.29 26.21
CA GLU A 88 -32.64 -51.65 25.67
C GLU A 88 -32.16 -52.75 26.63
N GLN A 89 -31.03 -52.54 27.31
CA GLN A 89 -30.51 -53.49 28.33
C GLN A 89 -31.45 -53.60 29.53
N ARG A 90 -32.13 -52.52 29.90
CA ARG A 90 -33.11 -52.52 30.99
C ARG A 90 -34.38 -53.29 30.61
N GLU A 91 -34.80 -53.22 29.35
CA GLU A 91 -35.94 -54.01 28.86
C GLU A 91 -35.65 -55.51 28.87
N THR A 92 -34.39 -55.91 28.64
CA THR A 92 -33.96 -57.31 28.63
C THR A 92 -33.53 -57.85 30.00
N ASN A 93 -33.10 -57.00 30.94
CA ASN A 93 -32.71 -57.39 32.30
C ASN A 93 -33.35 -56.50 33.38
N PRO A 94 -34.43 -56.96 34.04
CA PRO A 94 -35.14 -56.20 35.07
C PRO A 94 -34.31 -55.87 36.33
N TYR A 95 -33.17 -56.53 36.55
CA TYR A 95 -32.27 -56.29 37.69
C TYR A 95 -31.13 -55.31 37.37
N PHE A 96 -31.05 -54.80 36.14
CA PHE A 96 -30.10 -53.76 35.76
C PHE A 96 -30.58 -52.41 36.27
N ASP A 97 -29.78 -51.76 37.13
CA ASP A 97 -30.05 -50.41 37.66
C ASP A 97 -29.08 -49.38 37.08
N PRO A 98 -29.39 -48.79 35.91
CA PRO A 98 -28.51 -47.82 35.25
C PRO A 98 -28.82 -46.37 35.65
N LYS A 99 -29.49 -46.15 36.79
CA LYS A 99 -30.01 -44.84 37.15
C LYS A 99 -28.93 -43.77 37.15
N ASP A 100 -27.77 -44.06 37.74
CA ASP A 100 -26.63 -43.15 37.81
C ASP A 100 -25.98 -42.91 36.44
N SER A 101 -25.81 -43.97 35.65
CA SER A 101 -25.28 -43.94 34.28
C SER A 101 -26.12 -43.07 33.34
N LYS A 102 -27.44 -43.27 33.36
CA LYS A 102 -28.39 -42.55 32.51
C LYS A 102 -28.52 -41.09 32.93
N GLU A 103 -28.45 -40.80 34.23
CA GLU A 103 -28.50 -39.44 34.73
C GLU A 103 -27.25 -38.64 34.32
N SER A 104 -26.05 -39.23 34.42
CA SER A 104 -24.80 -38.60 33.97
C SER A 104 -24.80 -38.34 32.46
N LEU A 105 -25.29 -39.28 31.64
CA LEU A 105 -25.41 -39.08 30.19
C LEU A 105 -26.41 -37.97 29.83
N LYS A 106 -27.55 -37.89 30.53
CA LYS A 106 -28.50 -36.78 30.33
C LYS A 106 -27.92 -35.42 30.74
N LYS A 107 -27.12 -35.39 31.81
CA LYS A 107 -26.38 -34.18 32.21
C LYS A 107 -25.37 -33.77 31.14
N LEU A 108 -24.64 -34.72 30.56
CA LEU A 108 -23.72 -34.47 29.45
C LEU A 108 -24.45 -33.94 28.21
N VAL A 109 -25.54 -34.57 27.76
CA VAL A 109 -26.29 -34.08 26.59
C VAL A 109 -26.77 -32.65 26.81
N ASN A 110 -27.31 -32.33 27.99
CA ASN A 110 -27.71 -30.96 28.33
C ASN A 110 -26.53 -29.99 28.40
N ALA A 111 -25.38 -30.45 28.89
CA ALA A 111 -24.13 -29.68 28.92
C ALA A 111 -23.71 -29.31 27.49
N LEU A 112 -23.74 -30.26 26.56
CA LEU A 112 -23.34 -30.06 25.16
C LEU A 112 -24.31 -29.18 24.33
N TYR A 113 -25.49 -28.85 24.86
CA TYR A 113 -26.40 -27.84 24.28
C TYR A 113 -26.16 -26.42 24.82
N ARG A 114 -25.31 -26.27 25.84
CA ARG A 114 -25.03 -25.02 26.53
C ARG A 114 -23.54 -24.71 26.47
N ASN A 115 -23.18 -23.46 26.76
CA ASN A 115 -21.80 -23.14 27.10
C ASN A 115 -21.60 -23.42 28.59
N VAL A 116 -20.72 -24.37 28.88
CA VAL A 116 -20.39 -24.85 30.23
C VAL A 116 -18.88 -24.99 30.31
N SER A 117 -18.31 -24.74 31.48
CA SER A 117 -16.86 -24.72 31.67
C SER A 117 -16.23 -26.08 31.36
N ILE A 118 -14.96 -26.04 30.94
CA ILE A 118 -14.15 -27.24 30.70
C ILE A 118 -14.11 -28.12 31.95
N ASP A 119 -13.88 -27.52 33.13
CA ASP A 119 -13.94 -28.20 34.44
C ASP A 119 -15.24 -29.01 34.64
N TYR A 120 -16.38 -28.46 34.18
CA TYR A 120 -17.65 -29.16 34.30
C TYR A 120 -17.74 -30.34 33.33
N LEU A 121 -17.27 -30.19 32.09
CA LEU A 121 -17.20 -31.29 31.12
C LEU A 121 -16.26 -32.40 31.59
N GLU A 122 -15.08 -32.06 32.13
CA GLU A 122 -14.17 -33.05 32.73
C GLU A 122 -14.83 -33.79 33.91
N SER A 123 -15.56 -33.07 34.76
CA SER A 123 -16.23 -33.66 35.92
C SER A 123 -17.30 -34.68 35.48
N LEU A 124 -17.99 -34.39 34.38
CA LEU A 124 -18.97 -35.28 33.77
C LEU A 124 -18.28 -36.49 33.13
N GLN A 125 -17.16 -36.30 32.44
CA GLN A 125 -16.36 -37.39 31.90
C GLN A 125 -15.90 -38.36 33.00
N LYS A 126 -15.30 -37.84 34.09
CA LYS A 126 -14.88 -38.65 35.25
C LYS A 126 -16.07 -39.41 35.87
N SER A 127 -17.26 -38.81 35.89
CA SER A 127 -18.48 -39.49 36.35
C SER A 127 -18.95 -40.60 35.41
N LEU A 128 -18.78 -40.45 34.09
CA LEU A 128 -19.16 -41.45 33.09
C LEU A 128 -18.18 -42.63 33.11
N GLU A 129 -16.88 -42.36 33.21
CA GLU A 129 -15.82 -43.36 33.34
C GLU A 129 -16.01 -44.23 34.59
N LYS A 130 -16.38 -43.62 35.72
CA LYS A 130 -16.72 -44.35 36.96
C LYS A 130 -17.86 -45.35 36.77
N ASN A 131 -18.75 -45.06 35.82
CA ASN A 131 -19.89 -45.91 35.46
C ASN A 131 -19.59 -46.83 34.26
N ASN A 132 -18.32 -46.96 33.85
CA ASN A 132 -17.85 -47.72 32.68
C ASN A 132 -18.50 -47.29 31.35
N ILE A 133 -18.77 -45.99 31.19
CA ILE A 133 -19.31 -45.42 29.96
C ILE A 133 -18.24 -44.55 29.33
N ASP A 134 -17.87 -44.91 28.10
CA ASP A 134 -17.02 -44.10 27.24
C ASP A 134 -17.87 -43.42 26.16
N VAL A 135 -17.65 -42.12 25.96
CA VAL A 135 -18.37 -41.32 24.96
C VAL A 135 -17.37 -40.85 23.92
N ASP A 136 -17.36 -41.55 22.79
CA ASP A 136 -16.53 -41.23 21.64
C ASP A 136 -16.60 -39.74 21.28
N GLY A 137 -15.44 -39.09 21.25
CA GLY A 137 -15.28 -37.68 20.88
C GLY A 137 -15.41 -36.68 22.04
N LEU A 138 -15.73 -37.10 23.27
CA LEU A 138 -15.78 -36.19 24.42
C LEU A 138 -14.39 -35.70 24.84
N GLN A 139 -13.39 -36.58 24.92
CA GLN A 139 -12.01 -36.18 25.23
C GLN A 139 -11.46 -35.20 24.19
N LEU A 140 -11.64 -35.52 22.89
CA LEU A 140 -11.21 -34.65 21.80
C LEU A 140 -11.87 -33.26 21.86
N LEU A 141 -13.15 -33.19 22.23
CA LEU A 141 -13.84 -31.92 22.46
C LEU A 141 -13.22 -31.14 23.62
N ILE A 142 -12.91 -31.80 24.74
CA ILE A 142 -12.28 -31.15 25.90
C ILE A 142 -10.91 -30.61 25.51
N ASP A 143 -10.06 -31.42 24.87
CA ASP A 143 -8.73 -31.01 24.42
C ASP A 143 -8.80 -29.80 23.45
N THR A 144 -9.81 -29.78 22.57
CA THR A 144 -10.01 -28.68 21.61
C THR A 144 -10.53 -27.42 22.31
N LEU A 145 -11.43 -27.55 23.29
CA LEU A 145 -11.91 -26.41 24.09
C LEU A 145 -10.80 -25.81 24.96
N GLU A 146 -9.89 -26.62 25.49
CA GLU A 146 -8.72 -26.14 26.24
C GLU A 146 -7.81 -25.28 25.37
N SER A 147 -7.65 -25.63 24.10
CA SER A 147 -6.92 -24.80 23.14
C SER A 147 -7.68 -23.54 22.69
N ASP A 148 -9.00 -23.52 22.83
CA ASP A 148 -9.88 -22.45 22.32
C ASP A 148 -10.26 -21.42 23.40
N GLU A 149 -10.30 -21.80 24.69
CA GLU A 149 -10.50 -20.87 25.82
C GLU A 149 -9.38 -19.80 25.91
N GLU A 150 -8.24 -20.00 25.24
CA GLU A 150 -7.19 -18.97 25.10
C GLU A 150 -7.57 -17.84 24.10
N HIS A 151 -8.67 -17.98 23.32
CA HIS A 151 -8.92 -17.12 22.15
C HIS A 151 -10.36 -16.56 21.97
N ASP A 152 -11.28 -16.71 22.92
CA ASP A 152 -12.71 -16.37 22.69
C ASP A 152 -13.00 -14.85 22.65
N ASN A 153 -13.03 -14.28 21.44
CA ASN A 153 -13.48 -12.89 21.18
C ASN A 153 -14.06 -12.68 19.77
N ARG A 154 -14.96 -13.57 19.34
CA ARG A 154 -15.48 -13.68 17.97
C ARG A 154 -16.06 -12.39 17.36
N GLU A 155 -16.90 -11.68 18.10
CA GLU A 155 -17.51 -10.41 17.63
C GLU A 155 -16.46 -9.31 17.49
N GLN A 156 -15.50 -9.29 18.39
CA GLN A 156 -14.42 -8.31 18.38
C GLN A 156 -13.40 -8.59 17.28
N LYS A 157 -13.16 -9.87 17.00
CA LYS A 157 -12.36 -10.35 15.86
C LYS A 157 -12.97 -9.94 14.52
N GLN A 158 -14.28 -10.13 14.32
CA GLN A 158 -14.95 -9.64 13.12
C GLN A 158 -14.83 -8.12 12.98
N LYS A 159 -14.90 -7.39 14.10
CA LYS A 159 -14.66 -5.94 14.11
C LYS A 159 -13.22 -5.61 13.68
N ILE A 160 -12.21 -6.32 14.16
CA ILE A 160 -10.81 -6.14 13.73
C ILE A 160 -10.65 -6.40 12.24
N LEU A 161 -11.16 -7.54 11.75
CA LEU A 161 -11.10 -7.88 10.32
C LEU A 161 -11.76 -6.82 9.45
N SER A 162 -12.91 -6.28 9.88
CA SER A 162 -13.57 -5.18 9.15
C SER A 162 -12.74 -3.89 9.11
N LEU A 163 -12.03 -3.56 10.20
CA LEU A 163 -11.12 -2.41 10.25
C LEU A 163 -9.93 -2.61 9.31
N ILE A 164 -9.37 -3.82 9.29
CA ILE A 164 -8.28 -4.21 8.39
C ILE A 164 -8.72 -4.08 6.94
N ASP A 165 -9.89 -4.60 6.58
CA ASP A 165 -10.41 -4.55 5.21
C ASP A 165 -10.63 -3.11 4.73
N MET A 166 -11.22 -2.26 5.58
CA MET A 166 -11.40 -0.83 5.27
C MET A 166 -10.04 -0.15 5.03
N ALA A 167 -9.09 -0.30 5.96
CA ALA A 167 -7.77 0.32 5.83
C ALA A 167 -6.99 -0.20 4.61
N LYS A 168 -7.13 -1.49 4.27
CA LYS A 168 -6.55 -2.07 3.06
C LYS A 168 -7.12 -1.45 1.79
N SER A 169 -8.44 -1.39 1.69
CA SER A 169 -9.14 -0.82 0.55
C SER A 169 -8.75 0.64 0.33
N ASP A 170 -8.69 1.41 1.41
CA ASP A 170 -8.49 2.86 1.34
C ASP A 170 -7.03 3.22 1.07
N TYR A 171 -6.07 2.47 1.62
CA TYR A 171 -4.67 2.88 1.65
C TYR A 171 -3.68 1.91 0.99
N LEU A 172 -4.00 0.62 0.90
CA LEU A 172 -3.04 -0.41 0.44
C LEU A 172 -3.37 -1.00 -0.94
N GLY A 173 -4.32 -0.43 -1.69
CA GLY A 173 -4.68 -0.87 -3.04
C GLY A 173 -3.53 -0.75 -4.05
N SER A 174 -2.70 0.29 -3.93
CA SER A 174 -1.46 0.42 -4.68
C SER A 174 -0.42 1.26 -3.93
N PHE A 175 0.86 1.08 -4.29
CA PHE A 175 1.93 1.91 -3.72
C PHE A 175 1.73 3.41 -4.01
N LYS A 176 1.09 3.75 -5.15
CA LYS A 176 0.81 5.14 -5.49
C LYS A 176 -0.23 5.74 -4.53
N ASP A 177 -1.27 4.98 -4.22
CA ASP A 177 -2.35 5.43 -3.34
C ASP A 177 -1.85 5.52 -1.89
N TYR A 178 -1.09 4.50 -1.45
CA TYR A 178 -0.36 4.53 -0.17
C TYR A 178 0.52 5.78 -0.05
N ARG A 179 1.36 6.07 -1.06
CA ARG A 179 2.25 7.24 -1.01
C ARG A 179 1.48 8.54 -0.83
N ASN A 180 0.43 8.74 -1.63
CA ASN A 180 -0.32 9.99 -1.62
C ASN A 180 -1.08 10.20 -0.29
N THR A 181 -1.53 9.12 0.34
CA THR A 181 -2.23 9.15 1.64
C THR A 181 -1.28 9.13 2.83
N LEU A 182 -0.05 8.64 2.65
CA LEU A 182 0.99 8.76 3.68
C LEU A 182 1.38 10.23 3.89
N GLU A 183 1.33 11.03 2.82
CA GLU A 183 1.60 12.48 2.85
C GLU A 183 0.53 13.25 3.66
N THR A 184 -0.70 12.73 3.80
CA THR A 184 -1.76 13.34 4.64
C THR A 184 -1.72 12.90 6.10
N GLY A 185 -0.96 11.84 6.44
CA GLY A 185 -0.87 11.27 7.79
C GLY A 185 -1.94 10.21 8.12
N GLU A 186 -2.99 10.10 7.31
CA GLU A 186 -4.19 9.26 7.54
C GLU A 186 -3.86 7.76 7.65
N VAL A 187 -2.84 7.31 6.91
CA VAL A 187 -2.36 5.92 6.96
C VAL A 187 -1.92 5.56 8.39
N GLY A 188 -1.08 6.37 9.02
CA GLY A 188 -0.52 6.07 10.33
C GLY A 188 -1.58 6.08 11.41
N GLU A 189 -2.52 7.02 11.35
CA GLU A 189 -3.66 7.05 12.26
C GLU A 189 -4.50 5.78 12.13
N SER A 190 -4.85 5.39 10.91
CA SER A 190 -5.71 4.22 10.64
C SER A 190 -5.07 2.91 11.11
N PHE A 191 -3.78 2.68 10.79
CA PHE A 191 -3.08 1.46 11.21
C PHE A 191 -2.71 1.47 12.69
N ASN A 192 -2.47 2.63 13.30
CA ASN A 192 -2.27 2.75 14.75
C ASN A 192 -3.57 2.45 15.52
N ASP A 193 -4.73 2.79 14.97
CA ASP A 193 -6.00 2.42 15.58
C ASP A 193 -6.24 0.90 15.53
N ILE A 194 -5.86 0.23 14.44
CA ILE A 194 -5.85 -1.24 14.38
C ILE A 194 -4.92 -1.82 15.45
N PHE A 195 -3.69 -1.28 15.57
CA PHE A 195 -2.74 -1.68 16.63
C PHE A 195 -3.34 -1.55 18.03
N LYS A 196 -3.94 -0.40 18.36
CA LYS A 196 -4.57 -0.18 19.68
C LYS A 196 -5.69 -1.17 19.95
N VAL A 197 -6.51 -1.47 18.94
CA VAL A 197 -7.60 -2.44 19.07
C VAL A 197 -7.03 -3.84 19.31
N LEU A 198 -6.01 -4.27 18.56
CA LEU A 198 -5.36 -5.57 18.78
C LEU A 198 -4.80 -5.68 20.21
N ALA A 199 -4.06 -4.67 20.67
CA ALA A 199 -3.47 -4.65 22.01
C ALA A 199 -4.54 -4.62 23.13
N GLN A 200 -5.62 -3.85 22.96
CA GLN A 200 -6.72 -3.80 23.94
C GLN A 200 -7.43 -5.14 24.12
N LEU A 201 -7.43 -5.96 23.08
CA LEU A 201 -8.15 -7.24 23.05
C LEU A 201 -7.26 -8.44 23.34
N GLY A 202 -5.98 -8.22 23.65
CA GLY A 202 -5.02 -9.27 24.03
C GLY A 202 -4.38 -10.00 22.85
N TYR A 203 -4.49 -9.47 21.62
CA TYR A 203 -3.78 -10.00 20.45
C TYR A 203 -2.34 -9.47 20.42
N ASP A 204 -1.55 -9.83 21.43
CA ASP A 204 -0.22 -9.25 21.67
C ASP A 204 0.76 -9.53 20.52
N GLU A 205 0.71 -10.72 19.92
CA GLU A 205 1.57 -11.07 18.78
C GLU A 205 1.20 -10.25 17.53
N GLU A 206 -0.08 -10.15 17.20
CA GLU A 206 -0.58 -9.36 16.08
C GLU A 206 -0.33 -7.86 16.29
N ALA A 207 -0.49 -7.38 17.52
CA ALA A 207 -0.16 -6.00 17.89
C ALA A 207 1.34 -5.73 17.70
N GLY A 208 2.20 -6.68 18.07
CA GLY A 208 3.65 -6.60 17.82
C GLY A 208 3.98 -6.49 16.33
N LEU A 209 3.38 -7.37 15.50
CA LEU A 209 3.54 -7.32 14.04
C LEU A 209 3.10 -5.99 13.45
N MET A 210 2.00 -5.41 13.96
CA MET A 210 1.52 -4.11 13.50
C MET A 210 2.48 -2.99 13.93
N ALA A 211 2.93 -2.98 15.18
CA ALA A 211 3.84 -1.97 15.72
C ALA A 211 5.16 -1.91 14.93
N ASP A 212 5.74 -3.07 14.61
CA ASP A 212 6.97 -3.17 13.81
C ASP A 212 6.78 -2.70 12.35
N ALA A 213 5.54 -2.67 11.87
CA ALA A 213 5.19 -2.32 10.50
C ALA A 213 4.62 -0.91 10.35
N LEU A 214 4.37 -0.19 11.45
CA LEU A 214 3.91 1.19 11.40
C LEU A 214 4.96 2.07 10.71
N PRO A 215 4.56 2.94 9.78
CA PRO A 215 5.50 3.83 9.10
C PRO A 215 6.13 4.80 10.08
N ASP A 216 7.42 5.09 9.87
CA ASP A 216 8.13 6.06 10.70
C ASP A 216 7.72 7.49 10.30
N TYR A 217 7.34 8.29 11.28
CA TYR A 217 6.97 9.71 11.10
C TYR A 217 8.06 10.65 11.61
N GLU A 218 9.10 10.14 12.27
CA GLU A 218 10.21 10.95 12.78
C GLU A 218 11.23 11.31 11.69
N ASP A 219 11.37 10.48 10.65
CA ASP A 219 12.20 10.84 9.50
C ASP A 219 11.58 12.00 8.74
N VAL A 220 12.37 13.07 8.52
CA VAL A 220 11.94 14.29 7.82
C VAL A 220 11.62 13.94 6.37
N ARG A 221 10.35 13.59 6.15
CA ARG A 221 9.81 13.25 4.85
C ARG A 221 10.09 14.40 3.88
N ARG A 222 10.83 14.10 2.82
CA ARG A 222 11.22 15.10 1.83
C ARG A 222 10.03 15.41 0.94
N GLU A 223 9.39 16.55 1.23
CA GLU A 223 8.36 17.12 0.38
C GLU A 223 8.89 17.33 -1.04
N ARG A 224 7.96 17.26 -2.00
CA ARG A 224 8.28 17.60 -3.38
C ARG A 224 8.67 19.08 -3.46
N PRO A 225 9.82 19.45 -4.06
CA PRO A 225 10.18 20.84 -4.22
C PRO A 225 9.19 21.57 -5.13
N ASP A 226 8.94 22.85 -4.85
CA ASP A 226 8.03 23.69 -5.64
C ASP A 226 8.62 24.03 -7.03
N PRO A 227 7.96 23.63 -8.15
CA PRO A 227 8.45 23.91 -9.49
C PRO A 227 8.16 25.35 -9.97
N GLN A 228 7.44 26.17 -9.20
CA GLN A 228 6.90 27.44 -9.66
C GLN A 228 7.96 28.40 -10.20
N ARG A 229 9.12 28.53 -9.53
CA ARG A 229 10.22 29.39 -10.00
C ARG A 229 10.74 28.96 -11.38
N LEU A 230 10.85 27.66 -11.63
CA LEU A 230 11.26 27.13 -12.94
C LEU A 230 10.18 27.35 -14.00
N LEU A 231 8.90 27.25 -13.61
CA LEU A 231 7.76 27.52 -14.50
C LEU A 231 7.60 29.00 -14.85
N GLU A 232 8.04 29.91 -13.98
CA GLU A 232 8.05 31.36 -14.23
C GLU A 232 9.15 31.74 -15.23
N VAL A 233 10.33 31.12 -15.10
CA VAL A 233 11.47 31.35 -16.00
C VAL A 233 11.21 30.77 -17.39
N LEU A 234 10.57 29.60 -17.50
CA LEU A 234 10.27 28.96 -18.78
C LEU A 234 8.91 29.42 -19.31
N PRO A 235 8.78 30.39 -20.23
CA PRO A 235 7.45 30.88 -20.59
C PRO A 235 6.65 29.85 -21.42
N PRO A 236 5.30 29.92 -21.41
CA PRO A 236 4.47 29.02 -22.20
C PRO A 236 4.65 29.25 -23.70
N VAL A 237 5.04 28.20 -24.41
CA VAL A 237 5.15 28.20 -25.88
C VAL A 237 3.75 28.15 -26.49
N LYS A 238 3.29 29.26 -27.09
CA LYS A 238 2.03 29.26 -27.85
C LYS A 238 2.25 28.51 -29.18
N SER A 239 1.42 27.51 -29.44
CA SER A 239 1.55 26.44 -30.44
C SER A 239 1.60 26.85 -31.93
N ALA A 240 1.83 28.12 -32.25
CA ALA A 240 1.87 28.60 -33.64
C ALA A 240 2.85 29.76 -33.90
N ASP A 241 3.42 30.39 -32.87
CA ASP A 241 4.34 31.50 -33.06
C ASP A 241 5.67 31.18 -32.41
N LEU A 242 6.72 31.15 -33.23
CA LEU A 242 8.11 31.09 -32.81
C LEU A 242 8.40 32.28 -31.88
N GLN A 243 8.11 32.13 -30.58
CA GLN A 243 8.29 33.19 -29.58
C GLN A 243 9.72 33.73 -29.58
N TYR A 244 10.68 32.92 -30.05
CA TYR A 244 12.10 33.21 -29.98
C TYR A 244 12.82 33.36 -31.32
N TRP A 245 12.19 33.06 -32.48
CA TRP A 245 12.84 33.26 -33.78
C TRP A 245 11.86 33.31 -34.95
N GLN A 246 11.69 34.46 -35.59
CA GLN A 246 10.86 34.54 -36.79
C GLN A 246 11.76 34.50 -38.03
N SER A 247 11.71 33.40 -38.78
CA SER A 247 12.38 33.29 -40.09
C SER A 247 11.33 33.13 -41.18
N ASN A 248 11.40 33.99 -42.19
CA ASN A 248 10.65 33.81 -43.44
C ASN A 248 11.16 32.60 -44.25
N ARG A 249 12.29 32.01 -43.83
CA ARG A 249 12.92 30.83 -44.42
C ARG A 249 12.70 29.63 -43.50
N ARG A 250 11.53 28.98 -43.61
CA ARG A 250 11.19 27.75 -42.85
C ARG A 250 12.15 26.57 -43.08
N LYS A 251 13.02 26.66 -44.10
CA LYS A 251 14.09 25.71 -44.41
C LYS A 251 15.47 26.14 -43.91
N SER A 252 15.59 27.12 -43.02
CA SER A 252 16.89 27.49 -42.43
C SER A 252 17.20 26.66 -41.20
N GLU A 253 18.47 26.35 -40.97
CA GLU A 253 18.93 25.55 -39.83
C GLU A 253 18.59 26.19 -38.48
N GLY A 254 18.80 27.51 -38.32
CA GLY A 254 18.39 28.22 -37.10
C GLY A 254 16.89 28.19 -36.82
N TYR A 255 16.04 28.07 -37.85
CA TYR A 255 14.60 27.86 -37.65
C TYR A 255 14.31 26.45 -37.09
N ALA A 256 15.01 25.43 -37.58
CA ALA A 256 14.86 24.06 -37.11
C ALA A 256 15.33 23.91 -35.65
N LEU A 257 16.50 24.45 -35.32
CA LEU A 257 17.06 24.44 -33.96
C LEU A 257 16.14 25.18 -32.98
N ASN A 258 15.63 26.35 -33.37
CA ASN A 258 14.67 27.08 -32.55
C ASN A 258 13.35 26.30 -32.32
N MET A 259 12.86 25.58 -33.32
CA MET A 259 11.69 24.71 -33.17
C MET A 259 11.94 23.56 -32.21
N ILE A 260 13.14 22.96 -32.24
CA ILE A 260 13.57 21.93 -31.30
C ILE A 260 13.61 22.50 -29.88
N PHE A 261 14.29 23.63 -29.68
CA PHE A 261 14.34 24.32 -28.39
C PHE A 261 12.94 24.60 -27.81
N ALA A 262 12.05 25.20 -28.61
CA ALA A 262 10.67 25.48 -28.18
C ALA A 262 9.90 24.21 -27.80
N LYS A 263 10.10 23.10 -28.53
CA LYS A 263 9.51 21.81 -28.20
C LYS A 263 10.04 21.27 -26.87
N GLU A 264 11.32 21.39 -26.61
CA GLU A 264 11.93 20.92 -25.35
C GLU A 264 11.57 21.80 -24.15
N VAL A 265 11.38 23.12 -24.34
CA VAL A 265 10.77 24.00 -23.32
C VAL A 265 9.37 23.51 -22.96
N ALA A 266 8.52 23.24 -23.95
CA ALA A 266 7.16 22.75 -23.71
C ALA A 266 7.15 21.38 -23.02
N TYR A 267 8.07 20.48 -23.39
CA TYR A 267 8.24 19.18 -22.73
C TYR A 267 8.68 19.32 -21.28
N THR A 268 9.62 20.23 -21.00
CA THR A 268 10.12 20.50 -19.64
C THR A 268 9.04 21.10 -18.75
N ARG A 269 8.29 22.09 -19.25
CA ARG A 269 7.12 22.63 -18.54
C ARG A 269 6.11 21.53 -18.22
N ARG A 270 5.82 20.65 -19.18
CA ARG A 270 4.92 19.52 -18.94
C ARG A 270 5.46 18.59 -17.85
N ALA A 271 6.75 18.27 -17.86
CA ALA A 271 7.35 17.43 -16.82
C ALA A 271 7.20 18.03 -15.42
N LEU A 272 7.35 19.36 -15.30
CA LEU A 272 7.13 20.10 -14.06
C LEU A 272 5.65 20.12 -13.64
N LEU A 273 4.72 20.34 -14.57
CA LEU A 273 3.27 20.40 -14.31
C LEU A 273 2.62 19.03 -14.06
N GLU A 274 3.18 17.96 -14.62
CA GLU A 274 2.71 16.57 -14.43
C GLU A 274 3.34 15.91 -13.20
N ASP A 275 4.07 16.67 -12.39
CA ASP A 275 4.74 16.19 -11.20
C ASP A 275 5.63 14.95 -11.43
N ARG A 276 6.43 14.96 -12.49
CA ARG A 276 7.34 13.84 -12.78
C ARG A 276 8.43 13.70 -11.70
N GLU A 277 8.77 12.45 -11.39
CA GLU A 277 9.84 12.13 -10.42
C GLU A 277 11.23 12.38 -11.00
N PHE A 278 12.26 12.36 -10.14
CA PHE A 278 13.65 12.72 -10.43
C PHE A 278 14.13 12.31 -11.83
N ILE A 279 14.06 11.01 -12.18
CA ILE A 279 14.53 10.50 -13.46
C ILE A 279 13.82 11.18 -14.64
N GLY A 280 12.49 11.34 -14.56
CA GLY A 280 11.69 11.96 -15.62
C GLY A 280 12.00 13.44 -15.78
N THR A 281 12.19 14.15 -14.67
CA THR A 281 12.54 15.57 -14.63
C THR A 281 13.97 15.82 -15.13
N ARG A 282 14.95 15.05 -14.63
CA ARG A 282 16.35 15.11 -15.07
C ARG A 282 16.46 14.90 -16.58
N ASN A 283 15.74 13.93 -17.12
CA ASN A 283 15.72 13.69 -18.56
C ASN A 283 15.13 14.87 -19.34
N ALA A 284 14.10 15.53 -18.82
CA ALA A 284 13.53 16.73 -19.45
C ALA A 284 14.54 17.90 -19.43
N PHE A 285 15.20 18.13 -18.29
CA PHE A 285 16.19 19.20 -18.13
C PHE A 285 17.39 18.98 -19.05
N ASN A 286 17.89 17.75 -19.17
CA ASN A 286 18.98 17.42 -20.08
C ASN A 286 18.60 17.68 -21.54
N ARG A 287 17.39 17.30 -21.95
CA ARG A 287 16.89 17.57 -23.32
C ARG A 287 16.81 19.06 -23.61
N LEU A 288 16.36 19.86 -22.66
CA LEU A 288 16.31 21.32 -22.80
C LEU A 288 17.72 21.92 -22.92
N ASN A 289 18.66 21.51 -22.07
CA ASN A 289 20.04 21.98 -22.14
C ASN A 289 20.71 21.63 -23.47
N ASN A 290 20.58 20.38 -23.92
CA ASN A 290 21.14 19.97 -25.21
C ASN A 290 20.55 20.78 -26.37
N ALA A 291 19.23 21.02 -26.38
CA ALA A 291 18.59 21.83 -27.42
C ALA A 291 19.01 23.30 -27.37
N TYR A 292 19.34 23.83 -26.18
CA TYR A 292 19.92 25.16 -26.03
C TYR A 292 21.37 25.22 -26.51
N GLU A 293 22.20 24.24 -26.16
CA GLU A 293 23.60 24.16 -26.60
C GLU A 293 23.70 24.13 -28.12
N GLU A 294 22.93 23.28 -28.80
CA GLU A 294 22.89 23.21 -30.27
C GLU A 294 22.45 24.54 -30.89
N LEU A 295 21.44 25.21 -30.30
CA LEU A 295 20.99 26.52 -30.78
C LEU A 295 22.03 27.61 -30.54
N SER A 296 22.67 27.60 -29.37
CA SER A 296 23.66 28.59 -28.95
C SER A 296 24.92 28.50 -29.80
N GLU A 297 25.44 27.29 -30.03
CA GLU A 297 26.59 27.03 -30.90
C GLU A 297 26.33 27.58 -32.32
N TYR A 298 25.17 27.25 -32.91
CA TYR A 298 24.77 27.80 -34.20
C TYR A 298 24.72 29.34 -34.22
N MET A 299 24.15 29.93 -33.16
CA MET A 299 23.97 31.37 -33.07
C MET A 299 25.29 32.12 -32.95
N TYR A 300 26.22 31.62 -32.13
CA TYR A 300 27.54 32.20 -31.97
C TYR A 300 28.43 31.97 -33.21
N GLU A 301 28.51 30.74 -33.73
CA GLU A 301 29.38 30.42 -34.86
C GLU A 301 28.91 31.02 -36.19
N ARG A 302 27.60 31.13 -36.41
CA ARG A 302 27.07 31.45 -37.76
C ARG A 302 26.32 32.75 -37.81
N TYR A 303 25.53 33.08 -36.79
CA TYR A 303 24.71 34.29 -36.83
C TYR A 303 25.48 35.53 -36.36
N HIS A 304 26.31 35.40 -35.32
CA HIS A 304 27.12 36.49 -34.78
C HIS A 304 28.35 36.80 -35.68
N GLU A 305 29.02 35.79 -36.23
CA GLU A 305 30.19 35.97 -37.10
C GLU A 305 29.86 36.45 -38.53
N LEU A 306 28.66 36.16 -39.06
CA LEU A 306 28.24 36.54 -40.43
C LEU A 306 27.26 37.73 -40.48
N GLY A 307 27.15 38.50 -39.40
CA GLY A 307 26.31 39.71 -39.38
C GLY A 307 24.81 39.44 -39.52
N GLY A 308 24.31 38.30 -39.02
CA GLY A 308 22.88 38.03 -38.90
C GLY A 308 22.20 37.39 -40.12
N THR A 309 22.95 36.70 -40.98
CA THR A 309 22.38 35.98 -42.15
C THR A 309 22.30 34.46 -41.87
N PRO A 310 21.09 33.88 -41.71
CA PRO A 310 20.94 32.44 -41.44
C PRO A 310 21.29 31.57 -42.65
N TYR A 311 21.83 30.37 -42.39
CA TYR A 311 22.10 29.36 -43.41
C TYR A 311 20.81 28.87 -44.08
N ASN A 312 20.78 28.89 -45.42
CA ASN A 312 19.67 28.44 -46.23
C ASN A 312 20.05 27.19 -47.03
N TYR A 313 19.20 26.16 -47.00
CA TYR A 313 19.38 24.92 -47.77
C TYR A 313 19.31 25.06 -49.30
N HIS A 314 19.21 26.28 -49.85
CA HIS A 314 19.14 26.51 -51.30
C HIS A 314 20.27 27.47 -51.73
N GLY A 315 21.43 26.87 -52.01
CA GLY A 315 22.40 27.30 -53.02
C GLY A 315 23.11 28.64 -52.79
N HIS A 316 24.28 28.59 -52.16
CA HIS A 316 25.59 28.98 -52.73
C HIS A 316 26.55 29.16 -51.56
N MET A 317 27.36 28.12 -51.31
CA MET A 317 28.59 28.24 -50.55
C MET A 317 29.66 28.78 -51.50
N ASP A 318 29.59 30.07 -51.83
CA ASP A 318 30.72 30.76 -52.44
C ASP A 318 31.00 32.02 -51.63
N ARG A 319 32.29 32.13 -51.30
CA ARG A 319 32.94 33.10 -50.42
C ARG A 319 32.68 34.55 -50.77
#